data_AF-A0A2E5NRR1-F1
#
_entry.id   AF-A0A2E5NRR1-F1
#
_cell.length_a   1.000
_cell.length_b   1.000
_cell.length_c   1.000
_cell.angle_alpha   90.00
_cell.angle_beta   90.00
_cell.angle_gamma   90.00
#
_symmetry.space_group_name_H-M   'P 1'
#
loop_
_entity.id
_entity.type
_entity.pdbx_description
1 polymer ?
#
loop_
_entity_poly.entity_id
_entity_poly.type
_entity_poly.pdbx_seq_one_letter_code
_entity_poly.pdbx_strand_id
1 'polypeptide(L)' 'MADETPLVLNPTSATESTSSSVAWTYELPRQLEFTATLFDGSTFEGPSIAASDVLFWFWAPT' A
#
# COMPACT_ATOMS: atom_id res chain seq x y z
N MET A 1 -26.95 17.30 42.76
CA MET A 1 -27.90 16.53 41.94
C MET A 1 -28.49 17.47 40.91
N ALA A 2 -28.02 17.35 39.67
CA ALA A 2 -28.72 17.74 38.45
C ALA A 2 -28.30 16.67 37.43
N ASP A 3 -29.29 15.96 36.93
CA ASP A 3 -29.24 15.02 35.81
C ASP A 3 -28.84 15.78 34.53
N GLU A 4 -28.15 15.15 33.58
CA GLU A 4 -28.46 15.09 32.12
C GLU A 4 -27.37 14.25 31.40
N THR A 5 -27.82 13.39 30.48
CA THR A 5 -27.19 12.23 29.81
C THR A 5 -26.23 12.64 28.64
N PRO A 6 -25.31 11.79 28.11
CA PRO A 6 -24.06 12.21 27.49
C PRO A 6 -24.19 12.64 26.03
N LEU A 7 -23.43 13.66 25.63
CA LEU A 7 -23.23 14.02 24.23
C LEU A 7 -22.12 13.15 23.63
N VAL A 8 -22.51 12.06 22.99
CA VAL A 8 -21.69 11.42 21.93
C VAL A 8 -21.46 12.47 20.85
N LEU A 9 -20.21 12.93 20.73
CA LEU A 9 -19.73 13.68 19.57
C LEU A 9 -18.55 12.93 18.97
N ASN A 10 -18.85 11.93 18.14
CA ASN A 10 -17.94 11.57 17.07
C ASN A 10 -18.76 11.61 15.78
N PRO A 11 -18.34 12.42 14.81
CA PRO A 11 -17.53 11.80 13.77
C PRO A 11 -16.26 12.59 13.47
N THR A 12 -15.16 11.83 13.35
CA THR A 12 -14.15 11.96 12.30
C THR A 12 -13.95 13.36 11.75
N SER A 13 -12.92 14.03 12.24
CA SER A 13 -12.07 14.82 11.36
C SER A 13 -10.73 14.09 11.27
N ALA A 14 -10.76 12.94 10.62
CA ALA A 14 -9.57 12.52 9.89
C ALA A 14 -9.37 13.66 8.88
N THR A 15 -8.37 14.49 9.11
CA THR A 15 -7.81 15.30 8.04
C THR A 15 -7.31 14.28 7.03
N GLU A 16 -8.20 13.89 6.12
CA GLU A 16 -7.83 13.35 4.83
C GLU A 16 -6.97 14.45 4.23
N SER A 17 -5.67 14.35 4.49
CA SER A 17 -4.68 14.89 3.61
C SER A 17 -4.96 14.16 2.31
N THR A 18 -5.85 14.72 1.50
CA THR A 18 -5.92 14.48 0.08
C THR A 18 -4.55 14.92 -0.42
N SER A 19 -3.59 14.01 -0.26
CA SER A 19 -2.37 13.98 -1.02
C SER A 19 -2.90 13.96 -2.43
N SER A 20 -2.90 15.13 -3.06
CA SER A 20 -3.16 15.26 -4.47
C SER A 20 -2.03 14.49 -5.12
N SER A 21 -2.23 13.17 -5.23
CA SER A 21 -1.38 12.28 -5.97
C SER A 21 -1.56 12.77 -7.38
N VAL A 22 -0.65 13.64 -7.79
CA VAL A 22 -0.44 13.96 -9.19
C VAL A 22 -0.36 12.59 -9.83
N ALA A 23 -1.38 12.23 -10.61
CA ALA A 23 -1.41 11.01 -11.38
C ALA A 23 -0.35 11.16 -12.46
N TRP A 24 0.92 11.04 -12.05
CA TRP A 24 1.97 10.60 -12.91
C TRP A 24 1.45 9.30 -13.47
N THR A 25 1.20 9.29 -14.78
CA THR A 25 1.08 8.06 -15.53
C THR A 25 2.43 7.36 -15.36
N TYR A 26 2.57 6.63 -14.26
CA TYR A 26 3.74 5.84 -13.95
C TYR A 26 3.68 4.69 -14.94
N GLU A 27 4.35 4.86 -16.07
CA GLU A 27 4.50 3.80 -17.05
C GLU A 27 5.28 2.69 -16.36
N LEU A 28 4.64 1.54 -16.23
CA LEU A 28 5.22 0.41 -15.51
C LEU A 28 6.55 0.04 -16.17
N PRO A 29 7.68 0.05 -15.41
CA PRO A 29 8.96 -0.38 -15.94
C PRO A 29 8.88 -1.82 -16.44
N ARG A 30 9.46 -2.11 -17.60
CA ARG A 30 9.53 -3.47 -18.18
C ARG A 30 10.14 -4.48 -17.21
N GLN A 31 11.01 -4.02 -16.33
CA GLN A 31 11.64 -4.82 -15.27
C GLN A 31 10.65 -5.33 -14.22
N LEU A 32 9.47 -4.70 -14.09
CA LEU A 32 8.38 -5.15 -13.21
C LEU A 32 7.33 -5.98 -13.96
N GLU A 33 7.46 -6.17 -15.28
CA GLU A 33 6.58 -7.05 -16.06
C GLU A 33 6.98 -8.53 -15.90
N PHE A 34 6.99 -9.02 -14.67
CA PHE A 34 7.26 -10.42 -14.38
C PHE A 34 6.28 -10.99 -13.37
N THR A 35 6.14 -12.30 -13.43
CA THR A 35 5.41 -13.09 -12.44
C THR A 35 6.40 -14.11 -11.87
N ALA A 36 6.40 -14.29 -10.56
CA ALA A 36 7.24 -15.25 -9.87
C ALA A 36 6.40 -16.10 -8.92
N THR A 37 6.82 -17.36 -8.72
CA THR A 37 6.29 -18.21 -7.66
C THR A 37 7.19 -18.08 -6.44
N LEU A 38 6.61 -17.71 -5.31
CA LEU A 38 7.31 -17.57 -4.04
C LEU A 38 7.51 -18.95 -3.38
N PHE A 39 8.37 -19.01 -2.38
CA PHE A 39 8.70 -20.25 -1.67
C PHE A 39 7.49 -20.90 -0.98
N ASP A 40 6.52 -20.10 -0.55
CA ASP A 40 5.26 -20.57 0.03
C ASP A 40 4.25 -21.07 -1.02
N GLY A 41 4.62 -21.06 -2.30
CA GLY A 41 3.77 -21.45 -3.43
C GLY A 41 2.82 -20.35 -3.91
N SER A 42 2.85 -19.17 -3.29
CA SER A 42 2.04 -18.03 -3.75
C SER A 42 2.63 -17.37 -5.00
N THR A 43 1.79 -16.61 -5.71
CA THR A 43 2.20 -15.87 -6.90
C THR A 43 2.54 -14.42 -6.53
N PHE A 44 3.69 -13.96 -6.99
CA PHE A 44 4.11 -12.57 -6.93
C PHE A 44 4.03 -11.94 -8.32
N GLU A 45 3.26 -10.86 -8.44
CA GLU A 45 3.17 -10.05 -9.65
C GLU A 45 4.07 -8.82 -9.48
N GLY A 46 5.13 -8.72 -10.27
CA GLY A 46 6.03 -7.56 -10.30
C GLY A 46 5.35 -6.19 -10.42
N PRO A 47 4.22 -6.03 -11.14
CA PRO A 47 3.51 -4.75 -11.19
C PRO A 47 2.95 -4.28 -9.85
N SER A 48 2.73 -5.20 -8.90
CA SER A 48 2.15 -4.87 -7.58
C SER A 48 3.01 -3.93 -6.74
N ILE A 49 4.32 -3.87 -7.02
CA ILE A 49 5.29 -3.05 -6.27
C ILE A 49 5.71 -1.76 -7.00
N ALA A 50 5.10 -1.45 -8.15
CA ALA A 50 5.47 -0.31 -8.99
C ALA A 50 5.44 1.06 -8.30
N ALA A 51 4.59 1.20 -7.27
CA ALA A 51 4.47 2.43 -6.48
C ALA A 51 5.27 2.41 -5.17
N SER A 52 6.10 1.39 -4.95
CA SER A 52 6.84 1.17 -3.71
C SER A 52 8.35 1.26 -3.93
N ASP A 53 9.08 1.74 -2.92
CA ASP A 53 10.54 1.68 -2.90
C ASP A 53 10.97 0.27 -2.51
N VAL A 54 11.55 -0.48 -3.45
CA VAL A 54 11.85 -1.92 -3.31
C VAL A 54 13.28 -2.23 -3.72
N LEU A 55 13.98 -2.95 -2.86
CA LEU A 55 15.29 -3.54 -3.13
C LEU A 55 15.15 -5.03 -3.44
N PHE A 56 15.58 -5.45 -4.62
CA PHE A 56 15.67 -6.88 -4.95
C PHE A 56 17.00 -7.46 -4.44
N TRP A 57 16.90 -8.46 -3.57
CA TRP A 57 18.05 -9.22 -3.06
C TRP A 57 17.98 -10.67 -3.53
N PHE A 58 18.99 -11.09 -4.30
CA PHE A 58 19.09 -12.45 -4.81
C PHE A 58 20.13 -13.22 -4.00
N TRP A 59 19.77 -14.42 -3.55
CA TRP A 59 20.67 -15.32 -2.86
C TRP A 59 20.43 -16.76 -3.35
N ALA A 60 21.48 -17.58 -3.33
CA ALA A 60 21.44 -18.97 -3.77
C ALA A 60 22.00 -19.86 -2.64
N PRO A 61 21.16 -20.59 -1.90
CA PRO A 61 21.63 -21.62 -0.97
C PRO A 61 22.32 -22.75 -1.74
N THR A 62 23.43 -23.24 -1.21
CA THR A 62 24.11 -24.47 -1.67
C THR A 62 23.54 -25.69 -0.99
#